data_AF-A0A1N5TU91-F1
#
_entry.id   AF-A0A1N5TU91-F1
#
_cell.length_a   1.000
_cell.length_b   1.000
_cell.length_c   1.000
_cell.angle_alpha   90.00
_cell.angle_beta   90.00
_cell.angle_gamma   90.00
#
_symmetry.space_group_name_H-M   'P 1'
#
loop_
_entity.id
_entity.type
_entity.pdbx_description
1 polymer ?
#
loop_
_entity_poly.entity_id
_entity_poly.type
_entity_poly.pdbx_seq_one_letter_code
_entity_poly.pdbx_strand_id
1 'polypeptide(L)'
;MDEDQVKKQEAIVRNVLYKNLMEAYIPFPMDRKISTQWAEQMNIPRGGKVIIYTSFMYQMATIFKSYEKYIPTFGSLGTSRIVASIGSKLIRPKKEDVVRADSILKNIYRMISKNVENVGYLYEDEPYSGSLLLELGFIDEFREYGLKVESFLKQKGVESIITVDPHTTNTLNNLKRYIGFDIPFTSYLKIIRSGNGKGSFVLHDSCLYSRFLDMYDSVRVLLKDSGVELKEDPVVTGKGSSLCCGAPMGPLSDHLSNEMAKSRAEDLKKISENILVACPLCYANLSEFANVKDIAEVIA
;
A
#
# COMPACT_ATOMS: atom_id res chain seq x y z
N MET A 1 -8.19 -27.01 -2.27
CA MET A 1 -8.18 -26.25 -1.00
C MET A 1 -9.44 -26.67 -0.25
N ASP A 2 -9.34 -27.01 1.03
CA ASP A 2 -10.51 -27.37 1.83
C ASP A 2 -11.36 -26.10 2.09
N GLU A 3 -12.58 -26.09 1.59
CA GLU A 3 -13.47 -24.91 1.63
C GLU A 3 -13.81 -24.52 3.08
N ASP A 4 -13.94 -25.50 3.98
CA ASP A 4 -14.26 -25.25 5.38
C ASP A 4 -13.08 -24.64 6.13
N GLN A 5 -11.85 -25.05 5.78
CA GLN A 5 -10.63 -24.45 6.30
C GLN A 5 -10.52 -22.97 5.91
N VAL A 6 -10.83 -22.64 4.65
CA VAL A 6 -10.78 -21.26 4.14
C VAL A 6 -11.82 -20.38 4.84
N LYS A 7 -13.06 -20.85 4.97
CA LYS A 7 -14.14 -20.12 5.68
C LYS A 7 -13.77 -19.85 7.13
N LYS A 8 -13.16 -20.82 7.81
CA LYS A 8 -12.71 -20.65 9.20
C LYS A 8 -11.59 -19.62 9.29
N GLN A 9 -10.62 -19.65 8.38
CA GLN A 9 -9.53 -18.69 8.34
C GLN A 9 -10.03 -17.27 8.04
N GLU A 10 -10.94 -17.13 7.09
CA GLU A 10 -11.57 -15.85 6.73
C GLU A 10 -12.27 -15.22 7.94
N ALA A 11 -13.07 -16.00 8.70
CA ALA A 11 -13.76 -15.50 9.88
C ALA A 11 -12.78 -15.01 10.98
N ILE A 12 -11.66 -15.69 11.17
CA ILE A 12 -10.62 -15.26 12.13
C ILE A 12 -9.96 -13.97 11.65
N VAL A 13 -9.56 -13.92 10.37
CA VAL A 13 -8.93 -12.74 9.75
C VAL A 13 -9.85 -11.53 9.87
N ARG A 14 -11.13 -11.69 9.51
CA ARG A 14 -12.17 -10.65 9.60
C ARG A 14 -12.26 -10.06 11.01
N ASN A 15 -12.44 -10.92 12.03
CA ASN A 15 -12.60 -10.49 13.41
C ASN A 15 -11.36 -9.77 13.95
N VAL A 16 -10.16 -10.30 13.69
CA VAL A 16 -8.91 -9.68 14.16
C VAL A 16 -8.67 -8.34 13.47
N LEU A 17 -8.84 -8.29 12.15
CA LEU A 17 -8.62 -7.10 11.34
C LEU A 17 -9.57 -5.98 11.75
N TYR A 18 -10.88 -6.26 11.77
CA TYR A 18 -11.90 -5.29 12.12
C TYR A 18 -11.69 -4.77 13.54
N LYS A 19 -11.46 -5.67 14.51
CA LYS A 19 -11.19 -5.27 15.91
C LYS A 19 -9.98 -4.35 16.02
N ASN A 20 -8.84 -4.71 15.43
CA ASN A 20 -7.62 -3.90 15.52
C ASN A 20 -7.81 -2.52 14.88
N LEU A 21 -8.53 -2.44 13.76
CA LEU A 21 -8.85 -1.17 13.12
C LEU A 21 -9.78 -0.31 13.99
N MET A 22 -10.80 -0.92 14.60
CA MET A 22 -11.73 -0.22 15.47
C MET A 22 -11.12 0.22 16.81
N GLU A 23 -10.16 -0.51 17.36
CA GLU A 23 -9.51 -0.14 18.63
C GLU A 23 -8.27 0.74 18.44
N ALA A 24 -7.47 0.46 17.40
CA ALA A 24 -6.16 1.05 17.23
C ALA A 24 -5.97 1.77 15.89
N TYR A 25 -6.87 1.72 14.92
CA TYR A 25 -6.67 2.29 13.56
C TYR A 25 -5.53 1.65 12.75
N ILE A 26 -5.00 0.50 13.15
CA ILE A 26 -4.00 -0.26 12.39
C ILE A 26 -4.45 -1.71 12.29
N PRO A 27 -4.25 -2.39 11.15
CA PRO A 27 -4.76 -3.74 10.97
C PRO A 27 -3.96 -4.76 11.77
N PHE A 28 -2.68 -4.46 12.04
CA PHE A 28 -1.76 -5.33 12.76
C PHE A 28 -0.85 -4.53 13.73
N PRO A 29 -0.34 -5.16 14.82
CA PRO A 29 0.52 -4.49 15.81
C PRO A 29 1.89 -4.02 15.29
N MET A 30 2.02 -2.74 14.95
CA MET A 30 3.30 -2.17 14.46
C MET A 30 3.83 -1.02 15.34
N ASP A 31 5.14 -0.81 15.30
CA ASP A 31 5.78 0.34 15.93
C ASP A 31 5.61 1.58 15.04
N ARG A 32 4.71 2.48 15.47
CA ARG A 32 4.40 3.69 14.70
C ARG A 32 5.56 4.68 14.67
N LYS A 33 6.34 4.78 15.75
CA LYS A 33 7.47 5.71 15.80
C LYS A 33 8.52 5.35 14.76
N ILE A 34 8.82 4.05 14.65
CA ILE A 34 9.71 3.55 13.58
C ILE A 34 9.10 3.84 12.20
N SER A 35 7.79 3.69 12.06
CA SER A 35 7.10 3.86 10.78
C SER A 35 6.95 5.33 10.34
N THR A 36 7.10 6.28 11.25
CA THR A 36 6.92 7.72 10.99
C THR A 36 8.22 8.50 11.04
N GLN A 37 9.33 7.88 11.44
CA GLN A 37 10.63 8.55 11.61
C GLN A 37 11.13 9.27 10.35
N TRP A 38 10.78 8.77 9.16
CA TRP A 38 11.15 9.40 7.89
C TRP A 38 10.61 10.84 7.78
N ALA A 39 9.41 11.09 8.31
CA ALA A 39 8.77 12.39 8.28
C ALA A 39 9.39 13.35 9.29
N GLU A 40 9.85 12.85 10.45
CA GLU A 40 10.60 13.67 11.42
C GLU A 40 11.92 14.17 10.82
N GLN A 41 12.64 13.28 10.13
CA GLN A 41 13.90 13.60 9.45
C GLN A 41 13.73 14.61 8.31
N MET A 42 12.52 14.75 7.78
CA MET A 42 12.17 15.70 6.72
C MET A 42 11.53 16.99 7.26
N ASN A 43 11.35 17.12 8.58
CA ASN A 43 10.65 18.24 9.23
C ASN A 43 9.27 18.53 8.61
N ILE A 44 8.51 17.48 8.29
CA ILE A 44 7.17 17.63 7.73
C ILE A 44 6.24 18.24 8.81
N PRO A 45 5.37 19.21 8.46
CA PRO A 45 4.38 19.70 9.41
C PRO A 45 3.51 18.57 9.97
N ARG A 46 3.33 18.54 11.29
CA ARG A 46 2.39 17.62 11.96
C ARG A 46 0.96 18.11 11.73
N GLY A 47 0.18 17.36 10.97
CA GLY A 47 -1.16 17.74 10.51
C GLY A 47 -1.14 18.85 9.45
N GLY A 48 -2.32 19.38 9.13
CA GLY A 48 -2.49 20.42 8.12
C GLY A 48 -3.77 20.21 7.31
N LYS A 49 -4.14 21.24 6.52
CA LYS A 49 -5.30 21.18 5.63
C LYS A 49 -5.07 20.22 4.46
N VAL A 50 -3.84 20.17 3.94
CA VAL A 50 -3.42 19.21 2.92
C VAL A 50 -2.44 18.23 3.54
N ILE A 51 -2.71 16.93 3.44
CA ILE A 51 -1.83 15.91 4.00
C ILE A 51 -1.35 14.91 2.95
N ILE A 52 -0.13 14.41 3.13
CA ILE A 52 0.24 13.11 2.58
C ILE A 52 -0.41 12.02 3.44
N TYR A 53 -1.03 11.03 2.80
CA TYR A 53 -1.71 9.93 3.47
C TYR A 53 -1.09 8.61 3.02
N THR A 54 -0.32 7.99 3.92
CA THR A 54 0.49 6.82 3.60
C THR A 54 -0.19 5.50 3.91
N SER A 55 -1.15 5.53 4.86
CA SER A 55 -1.77 4.34 5.43
C SER A 55 -0.73 3.33 5.94
N PHE A 56 0.47 3.78 6.28
CA PHE A 56 1.66 2.96 6.57
C PHE A 56 1.97 1.86 5.53
N MET A 57 1.50 1.99 4.29
CA MET A 57 1.52 0.86 3.33
C MET A 57 2.94 0.43 2.96
N TYR A 58 3.86 1.38 2.74
CA TYR A 58 5.26 1.09 2.44
C TYR A 58 5.98 0.38 3.59
N GLN A 59 5.67 0.77 4.83
CA GLN A 59 6.25 0.20 6.04
C GLN A 59 5.68 -1.19 6.34
N MET A 60 4.41 -1.41 6.00
CA MET A 60 3.71 -2.66 6.25
C MET A 60 3.94 -3.71 5.16
N ALA A 61 4.22 -3.31 3.92
CA ALA A 61 4.30 -4.20 2.76
C ALA A 61 5.16 -5.45 2.96
N THR A 62 6.31 -5.34 3.64
CA THR A 62 7.24 -6.45 3.84
C THR A 62 6.89 -7.35 5.02
N ILE A 63 6.09 -6.85 5.96
CA ILE A 63 5.62 -7.63 7.11
C ILE A 63 4.25 -8.27 6.88
N PHE A 64 3.56 -7.93 5.79
CA PHE A 64 2.28 -8.55 5.39
C PHE A 64 2.38 -10.08 5.41
N LYS A 65 3.31 -10.68 4.66
CA LYS A 65 3.55 -12.14 4.66
C LYS A 65 3.86 -12.71 6.05
N SER A 66 4.61 -11.95 6.85
CA SER A 66 4.98 -12.37 8.20
C SER A 66 3.78 -12.45 9.14
N TYR A 67 2.80 -11.53 9.01
CA TYR A 67 1.60 -11.55 9.84
C TYR A 67 0.74 -12.80 9.62
N GLU A 68 0.68 -13.31 8.40
CA GLU A 68 -0.11 -14.48 7.99
C GLU A 68 0.27 -15.72 8.81
N LYS A 69 1.57 -15.90 9.03
CA LYS A 69 2.11 -16.99 9.85
C LYS A 69 1.60 -16.95 11.30
N TYR A 70 1.23 -15.78 11.80
CA TYR A 70 0.88 -15.57 13.21
C TYR A 70 -0.60 -15.22 13.44
N ILE A 71 -1.39 -14.91 12.41
CA ILE A 71 -2.84 -14.67 12.51
C ILE A 71 -3.56 -15.79 13.28
N PRO A 72 -3.32 -17.10 13.01
CA PRO A 72 -3.97 -18.19 13.77
C PRO A 72 -3.57 -18.21 15.25
N THR A 73 -2.35 -17.79 15.58
CA THR A 73 -1.84 -17.70 16.96
C THR A 73 -2.47 -16.53 17.72
N PHE A 74 -2.74 -15.42 17.04
CA PHE A 74 -3.42 -14.26 17.64
C PHE A 74 -4.94 -14.47 17.78
N GLY A 75 -5.55 -15.22 16.86
CA GLY A 75 -6.99 -15.52 16.89
C GLY A 75 -7.42 -16.45 18.03
N SER A 76 -6.53 -17.32 18.53
CA SER A 76 -6.86 -18.33 19.54
C SER A 76 -6.67 -17.87 21.00
N LEU A 77 -5.85 -16.83 21.24
CA LEU A 77 -5.43 -16.41 22.59
C LEU A 77 -6.08 -15.11 23.08
N GLY A 78 -6.95 -14.50 22.26
CA GLY A 78 -7.55 -13.20 22.57
C GLY A 78 -6.55 -12.04 22.56
N THR A 79 -7.07 -10.83 22.41
CA THR A 79 -6.27 -9.58 22.35
C THR A 79 -5.85 -9.11 23.75
N SER A 80 -5.07 -9.91 24.48
CA SER A 80 -4.42 -9.39 25.69
C SER A 80 -3.28 -8.44 25.30
N ARG A 81 -3.06 -7.37 26.08
CA ARG A 81 -1.91 -6.44 25.90
C ARG A 81 -0.57 -7.18 25.83
N ILE A 82 -0.47 -8.33 26.49
CA ILE A 82 0.71 -9.19 26.51
C ILE A 82 0.96 -9.82 25.13
N VAL A 83 -0.07 -10.36 24.50
CA VAL A 83 0.00 -10.95 23.14
C VAL A 83 0.38 -9.90 22.10
N ALA A 84 -0.15 -8.67 22.20
CA ALA A 84 0.27 -7.55 21.35
C ALA A 84 1.74 -7.16 21.55
N SER A 85 2.25 -7.20 22.80
CA SER A 85 3.64 -6.89 23.11
C SER A 85 4.64 -7.95 22.65
N ILE A 86 4.22 -9.23 22.59
CA ILE A 86 5.03 -10.33 22.08
C ILE A 86 5.00 -10.35 20.55
N GLY A 87 3.82 -10.17 19.94
CA GLY A 87 3.66 -10.09 18.48
C GLY A 87 4.48 -8.98 17.84
N SER A 88 4.51 -7.79 18.46
CA SER A 88 5.31 -6.65 17.99
C SER A 88 6.83 -6.84 18.12
N LYS A 89 7.31 -7.79 18.93
CA LYS A 89 8.72 -8.19 18.96
C LYS A 89 9.05 -9.27 17.92
N LEU A 90 8.10 -10.16 17.63
CA LEU A 90 8.27 -11.27 16.71
C LEU A 90 8.11 -10.85 15.23
N ILE A 91 7.29 -9.84 14.97
CA ILE A 91 6.94 -9.34 13.63
C ILE A 91 7.56 -7.95 13.46
N ARG A 92 8.87 -7.87 13.67
CA ARG A 92 9.63 -6.65 13.36
C ARG A 92 10.08 -6.69 11.90
N PRO A 93 9.84 -5.62 11.13
CA PRO A 93 10.41 -5.52 9.79
C PRO A 93 11.94 -5.59 9.88
N LYS A 94 12.59 -6.15 8.85
CA LYS A 94 14.04 -6.09 8.75
C LYS A 94 14.46 -4.62 8.68
N LYS A 95 15.60 -4.29 9.29
CA LYS A 95 16.12 -2.92 9.30
C LYS A 95 16.27 -2.36 7.87
N GLU A 96 16.70 -3.20 6.94
CA GLU A 96 16.86 -2.86 5.52
C GLU A 96 15.53 -2.45 4.87
N ASP A 97 14.45 -3.17 5.16
CA ASP A 97 13.11 -2.85 4.65
C ASP A 97 12.61 -1.51 5.19
N VAL A 98 12.84 -1.24 6.48
CA VAL A 98 12.50 0.05 7.10
C VAL A 98 13.27 1.19 6.43
N VAL A 99 14.58 1.03 6.27
CA VAL A 99 15.44 2.05 5.64
C VAL A 99 15.00 2.32 4.20
N ARG A 100 14.62 1.28 3.46
CA ARG A 100 14.13 1.42 2.08
C ARG A 100 12.77 2.12 2.03
N ALA A 101 11.81 1.70 2.85
CA ALA A 101 10.49 2.32 2.93
C ALA A 101 10.61 3.82 3.28
N ASP A 102 11.46 4.17 4.25
CA ASP A 102 11.77 5.55 4.61
C ASP A 102 12.36 6.32 3.43
N SER A 103 13.30 5.72 2.69
CA SER A 103 13.93 6.34 1.52
C SER A 103 12.89 6.64 0.44
N ILE A 104 12.00 5.69 0.14
CA ILE A 104 10.92 5.84 -0.84
C ILE A 104 9.96 6.95 -0.41
N LEU A 105 9.50 6.96 0.83
CA LEU A 105 8.57 7.98 1.31
C LEU A 105 9.19 9.38 1.31
N LYS A 106 10.47 9.51 1.64
CA LYS A 106 11.21 10.78 1.49
C LYS A 106 11.27 11.23 0.04
N ASN A 107 11.53 10.31 -0.89
CA ASN A 107 11.55 10.61 -2.33
C ASN A 107 10.17 11.09 -2.81
N ILE A 108 9.10 10.37 -2.45
CA ILE A 108 7.71 10.75 -2.73
C ILE A 108 7.42 12.14 -2.18
N TYR A 109 7.73 12.40 -0.90
CA TYR A 109 7.49 13.70 -0.29
C TYR A 109 8.26 14.83 -0.98
N ARG A 110 9.54 14.63 -1.34
CA ARG A 110 10.31 15.63 -2.10
C ARG A 110 9.69 15.95 -3.46
N MET A 111 9.13 14.95 -4.14
CA MET A 111 8.44 15.17 -5.41
C MET A 111 7.12 15.93 -5.22
N ILE A 112 6.36 15.60 -4.16
CA ILE A 112 5.13 16.30 -3.80
C ILE A 112 5.42 17.76 -3.42
N SER A 113 6.41 18.01 -2.58
CA SER A 113 6.70 19.35 -2.04
C SER A 113 7.21 20.34 -3.09
N LYS A 114 7.69 19.86 -4.24
CA LYS A 114 7.99 20.71 -5.41
C LYS A 114 6.74 21.25 -6.11
N ASN A 115 5.58 20.62 -5.90
CA ASN A 115 4.35 20.88 -6.65
C ASN A 115 3.19 21.33 -5.74
N VAL A 116 3.26 21.06 -4.44
CA VAL A 116 2.23 21.38 -3.45
C VAL A 116 2.88 21.97 -2.21
N GLU A 117 2.50 23.19 -1.87
CA GLU A 117 2.99 23.87 -0.67
C GLU A 117 2.26 23.39 0.59
N ASN A 118 2.94 23.49 1.74
CA ASN A 118 2.35 23.26 3.07
C ASN A 118 1.70 21.87 3.26
N VAL A 119 2.23 20.83 2.61
CA VAL A 119 1.79 19.45 2.80
C VAL A 119 2.25 18.93 4.16
N GLY A 120 1.29 18.56 5.00
CA GLY A 120 1.53 17.94 6.30
C GLY A 120 1.48 16.42 6.27
N TYR A 121 1.71 15.82 7.43
CA TYR A 121 1.54 14.38 7.67
C TYR A 121 0.94 14.15 9.06
N LEU A 122 0.16 13.08 9.23
CA LEU A 122 -0.49 12.78 10.51
C LEU A 122 0.39 11.96 11.47
N TYR A 123 1.55 11.49 11.02
CA TYR A 123 2.50 10.75 11.86
C TYR A 123 1.85 9.54 12.56
N GLU A 124 2.06 9.37 13.87
CA GLU A 124 1.61 8.20 14.63
C GLU A 124 0.09 8.16 14.81
N ASP A 125 -0.57 9.30 14.60
CA ASP A 125 -2.01 9.46 14.64
C ASP A 125 -2.68 9.02 13.32
N GLU A 126 -1.91 8.82 12.24
CA GLU A 126 -2.46 8.44 10.93
C GLU A 126 -3.24 7.12 11.03
N PRO A 127 -4.52 7.08 10.60
CA PRO A 127 -5.26 5.83 10.56
C PRO A 127 -4.87 5.04 9.30
N TYR A 128 -4.80 3.72 9.41
CA TYR A 128 -4.78 2.85 8.24
C TYR A 128 -6.07 3.06 7.43
N SER A 129 -5.98 3.01 6.10
CA SER A 129 -7.10 3.31 5.19
C SER A 129 -8.27 2.33 5.28
N GLY A 130 -8.00 1.09 5.69
CA GLY A 130 -8.97 0.00 5.69
C GLY A 130 -8.96 -0.81 4.40
N SER A 131 -7.93 -0.68 3.56
CA SER A 131 -7.87 -1.35 2.25
C SER A 131 -8.03 -2.87 2.33
N LEU A 132 -7.50 -3.53 3.37
CA LEU A 132 -7.71 -4.96 3.56
C LEU A 132 -9.16 -5.37 3.79
N LEU A 133 -9.97 -4.55 4.48
CA LEU A 133 -11.39 -4.86 4.65
C LEU A 133 -12.08 -4.88 3.28
N LEU A 134 -11.77 -3.90 2.44
CA LEU A 134 -12.30 -3.82 1.08
C LEU A 134 -11.82 -4.97 0.20
N GLU A 135 -10.52 -5.24 0.19
CA GLU A 135 -9.88 -6.22 -0.69
C GLU A 135 -10.24 -7.67 -0.34
N LEU A 136 -10.53 -7.94 0.93
CA LEU A 136 -11.03 -9.23 1.40
C LEU A 136 -12.57 -9.35 1.35
N GLY A 137 -13.27 -8.29 0.91
CA GLY A 137 -14.73 -8.32 0.75
C GLY A 137 -15.53 -8.14 2.04
N PHE A 138 -14.92 -7.67 3.13
CA PHE A 138 -15.57 -7.34 4.40
C PHE A 138 -16.25 -5.97 4.31
N ILE A 139 -17.28 -5.87 3.47
CA ILE A 139 -17.88 -4.60 3.04
C ILE A 139 -18.60 -3.86 4.17
N ASP A 140 -19.27 -4.56 5.08
CA ASP A 140 -19.97 -3.92 6.20
C ASP A 140 -18.96 -3.31 7.17
N GLU A 141 -17.94 -4.08 7.55
CA GLU A 141 -16.82 -3.61 8.37
C GLU A 141 -16.08 -2.44 7.71
N PHE A 142 -15.87 -2.51 6.39
CA PHE A 142 -15.25 -1.44 5.60
C PHE A 142 -16.05 -0.13 5.68
N ARG A 143 -17.38 -0.20 5.60
CA ARG A 143 -18.26 0.98 5.69
C ARG A 143 -18.19 1.62 7.07
N GLU A 144 -18.30 0.80 8.11
CA GLU A 144 -18.27 1.27 9.50
C GLU A 144 -16.92 1.90 9.85
N TYR A 145 -15.82 1.22 9.51
CA TYR A 145 -14.49 1.76 9.73
C TYR A 145 -14.22 3.02 8.87
N GLY A 146 -14.74 3.06 7.64
CA GLY A 146 -14.67 4.20 6.76
C GLY A 146 -15.27 5.48 7.37
N LEU A 147 -16.46 5.38 7.98
CA LEU A 147 -17.11 6.51 8.68
C LEU A 147 -16.25 7.02 9.84
N LYS A 148 -15.59 6.09 10.55
CA LYS A 148 -14.67 6.41 11.64
C LYS A 148 -13.43 7.16 11.12
N VAL A 149 -12.82 6.69 10.03
CA VAL A 149 -11.67 7.35 9.39
C VAL A 149 -12.03 8.74 8.87
N GLU A 150 -13.17 8.88 8.19
CA GLU A 150 -13.63 10.19 7.70
C GLU A 150 -13.84 11.18 8.86
N SER A 151 -14.53 10.74 9.91
CA SER A 151 -14.76 11.56 11.11
C SER A 151 -13.45 12.01 11.75
N PHE A 152 -12.47 11.11 11.82
CA PHE A 152 -11.14 11.42 12.33
C PHE A 152 -10.42 12.47 11.48
N LEU A 153 -10.40 12.29 10.16
CA LEU A 153 -9.75 13.23 9.23
C LEU A 153 -10.39 14.63 9.29
N LYS A 154 -11.73 14.70 9.35
CA LYS A 154 -12.48 15.96 9.53
C LYS A 154 -12.15 16.64 10.87
N GLN A 155 -12.08 15.87 11.97
CA GLN A 155 -11.69 16.41 13.28
C GLN A 155 -10.25 16.93 13.31
N LYS A 156 -9.35 16.36 12.52
CA LYS A 156 -7.97 16.85 12.34
C LYS A 156 -7.88 18.06 11.39
N GLY A 157 -9.00 18.52 10.82
CA GLY A 157 -9.04 19.68 9.92
C GLY A 157 -8.47 19.41 8.53
N VAL A 158 -8.47 18.14 8.08
CA VAL A 158 -8.01 17.76 6.75
C VAL A 158 -9.04 18.18 5.71
N GLU A 159 -8.60 18.93 4.71
CA GLU A 159 -9.40 19.44 3.59
C GLU A 159 -9.00 18.80 2.25
N SER A 160 -7.81 18.21 2.13
CA SER A 160 -7.36 17.49 0.93
C SER A 160 -6.30 16.44 1.25
N ILE A 161 -6.30 15.34 0.49
CA ILE A 161 -5.43 14.18 0.71
C ILE A 161 -4.58 13.88 -0.53
N ILE A 162 -3.29 13.60 -0.31
CA ILE A 162 -2.38 13.08 -1.33
C ILE A 162 -2.01 11.65 -0.95
N THR A 163 -2.50 10.68 -1.70
CA THR A 163 -2.20 9.26 -1.47
C THR A 163 -0.90 8.86 -2.15
N VAL A 164 -0.16 7.95 -1.52
CA VAL A 164 1.17 7.51 -2.01
C VAL A 164 1.16 6.14 -2.67
N ASP A 165 0.04 5.43 -2.63
CA ASP A 165 -0.05 4.05 -3.10
C ASP A 165 -1.45 3.73 -3.68
N PRO A 166 -1.55 2.69 -4.54
CA PRO A 166 -2.81 2.35 -5.19
C PRO A 166 -3.90 1.84 -4.25
N HIS A 167 -3.53 1.16 -3.17
CA HIS A 167 -4.47 0.55 -2.23
C HIS A 167 -5.19 1.63 -1.43
N THR A 168 -4.45 2.58 -0.87
CA THR A 168 -5.02 3.75 -0.19
C THR A 168 -5.88 4.58 -1.14
N THR A 169 -5.43 4.81 -2.39
CA THR A 169 -6.20 5.55 -3.39
C THR A 169 -7.52 4.86 -3.74
N ASN A 170 -7.48 3.54 -3.97
CA ASN A 170 -8.66 2.74 -4.28
C ASN A 170 -9.64 2.68 -3.10
N THR A 171 -9.12 2.62 -1.87
CA THR A 171 -9.92 2.68 -0.65
C THR A 171 -10.73 3.96 -0.58
N LEU A 172 -10.10 5.13 -0.70
CA LEU A 172 -10.82 6.41 -0.65
C LEU A 172 -11.86 6.53 -1.79
N ASN A 173 -11.52 6.03 -2.98
CA ASN A 173 -12.47 5.98 -4.10
C ASN A 173 -13.71 5.11 -3.80
N ASN A 174 -13.53 3.99 -3.13
CA ASN A 174 -14.64 3.13 -2.72
C ASN A 174 -15.41 3.71 -1.53
N LEU A 175 -14.75 4.36 -0.56
CA LEU A 175 -15.45 5.06 0.52
C LEU A 175 -16.39 6.14 -0.03
N LYS A 176 -15.99 6.86 -1.09
CA LYS A 176 -16.88 7.79 -1.78
C LYS A 176 -18.17 7.11 -2.26
N ARG A 177 -18.05 5.90 -2.83
CA ARG A 177 -19.18 5.11 -3.31
C ARG A 177 -20.06 4.55 -2.19
N TYR A 178 -19.46 4.06 -1.11
CA TYR A 178 -20.18 3.29 -0.08
C TYR A 178 -20.72 4.12 1.09
N ILE A 179 -20.05 5.23 1.42
CA ILE A 179 -20.42 6.08 2.57
C ILE A 179 -20.51 7.57 2.22
N GLY A 180 -20.27 7.95 0.96
CA GLY A 180 -20.32 9.35 0.54
C GLY A 180 -19.12 10.18 0.98
N PHE A 181 -17.96 9.55 1.23
CA PHE A 181 -16.71 10.23 1.61
C PHE A 181 -16.43 11.44 0.72
N ASP A 182 -16.27 12.61 1.32
CA ASP A 182 -16.30 13.90 0.62
C ASP A 182 -14.96 14.65 0.61
N ILE A 183 -13.95 14.22 1.37
CA ILE A 183 -12.64 14.86 1.38
C ILE A 183 -11.95 14.63 0.02
N PRO A 184 -11.61 15.68 -0.75
CA PRO A 184 -10.87 15.55 -2.00
C PRO A 184 -9.56 14.79 -1.83
N PHE A 185 -9.26 13.90 -2.77
CA PHE A 185 -7.99 13.17 -2.76
C PHE A 185 -7.44 12.99 -4.18
N THR A 186 -6.12 12.85 -4.27
CA THR A 186 -5.43 12.51 -5.52
C THR A 186 -4.19 11.66 -5.23
N SER A 187 -3.82 10.80 -6.18
CA SER A 187 -2.56 10.07 -6.11
C SER A 187 -1.40 11.02 -6.40
N TYR A 188 -0.29 10.87 -5.68
CA TYR A 188 0.93 11.65 -5.91
C TYR A 188 1.43 11.55 -7.36
N LEU A 189 1.21 10.43 -8.04
CA LEU A 189 1.58 10.24 -9.45
C LEU A 189 0.79 11.12 -10.42
N LYS A 190 -0.38 11.64 -10.02
CA LYS A 190 -1.14 12.62 -10.81
C LYS A 190 -0.66 14.06 -10.58
N ILE A 191 0.07 14.30 -9.48
CA ILE A 191 0.63 15.62 -9.13
C ILE A 191 1.97 15.83 -9.84
N ILE A 192 2.80 14.79 -9.87
CA ILE A 192 4.13 14.87 -10.47
C ILE A 192 4.00 14.98 -11.99
N ARG A 193 4.69 15.96 -12.59
CA ARG A 193 4.69 16.18 -14.04
C ARG A 193 5.84 15.47 -14.76
N SER A 194 7.02 15.49 -14.15
CA SER A 194 8.20 14.78 -14.64
C SER A 194 9.17 14.54 -13.48
N GLY A 195 10.07 13.58 -13.67
CA GLY A 195 11.17 13.25 -12.78
C GLY A 195 12.51 13.21 -13.53
N ASN A 196 13.52 12.63 -12.90
CA ASN A 196 14.86 12.43 -13.49
C ASN A 196 15.21 10.94 -13.52
N GLY A 197 14.39 10.19 -14.25
CA GLY A 197 14.51 8.75 -14.44
C GLY A 197 15.62 8.36 -15.41
N LYS A 198 16.26 7.23 -15.12
CA LYS A 198 17.25 6.59 -16.00
C LYS A 198 17.10 5.08 -15.97
N GLY A 199 17.34 4.44 -17.11
CA GLY A 199 17.35 3.00 -17.26
C GLY A 199 16.17 2.46 -18.05
N SER A 200 16.27 1.17 -18.37
CA SER A 200 15.27 0.41 -19.14
C SER A 200 14.55 -0.57 -18.22
N PHE A 201 13.22 -0.54 -18.23
CA PHE A 201 12.37 -1.34 -17.36
C PHE A 201 11.14 -1.88 -18.09
N VAL A 202 10.62 -3.02 -17.62
CA VAL A 202 9.22 -3.41 -17.88
C VAL A 202 8.35 -2.91 -16.72
N LEU A 203 7.22 -2.28 -17.01
CA LEU A 203 6.29 -1.83 -15.98
C LEU A 203 5.38 -2.97 -15.56
N HIS A 204 5.34 -3.28 -14.26
CA HIS A 204 4.22 -4.01 -13.69
C HIS A 204 3.11 -3.02 -13.29
N ASP A 205 2.07 -2.97 -14.12
CA ASP A 205 0.87 -2.20 -13.82
C ASP A 205 0.19 -2.73 -12.55
N SER A 206 0.09 -1.86 -11.53
CA SER A 206 -0.77 -2.14 -10.39
C SER A 206 -2.19 -2.37 -10.87
N CYS A 207 -2.80 -3.48 -10.48
CA CYS A 207 -4.19 -3.79 -10.81
C CYS A 207 -5.13 -2.66 -10.41
N LEU A 208 -4.91 -2.02 -9.26
CA LEU A 208 -5.72 -0.91 -8.75
C LEU A 208 -5.54 0.38 -9.55
N TYR A 209 -4.30 0.82 -9.78
CA TYR A 209 -4.07 2.02 -10.58
C TYR A 209 -4.56 1.85 -12.02
N SER A 210 -4.25 0.73 -12.66
CA SER A 210 -4.59 0.50 -14.06
C SER A 210 -6.09 0.24 -14.27
N ARG A 211 -6.67 -0.73 -13.56
CA ARG A 211 -8.04 -1.23 -13.84
C ARG A 211 -9.13 -0.45 -13.14
N PHE A 212 -8.85 0.14 -11.98
CA PHE A 212 -9.88 0.73 -11.11
C PHE A 212 -9.78 2.25 -10.96
N LEU A 213 -8.60 2.83 -11.24
CA LEU A 213 -8.34 4.27 -11.06
C LEU A 213 -7.99 5.00 -12.36
N ASP A 214 -8.04 4.28 -13.49
CA ASP A 214 -7.76 4.76 -14.86
C ASP A 214 -6.42 5.48 -14.99
N MET A 215 -5.37 4.88 -14.41
CA MET A 215 -4.01 5.44 -14.40
C MET A 215 -3.02 4.69 -15.29
N TYR A 216 -3.50 3.77 -16.14
CA TYR A 216 -2.66 3.00 -17.05
C TYR A 216 -1.79 3.90 -17.96
N ASP A 217 -2.43 4.85 -18.66
CA ASP A 217 -1.75 5.74 -19.60
C ASP A 217 -0.96 6.82 -18.86
N SER A 218 -1.52 7.40 -17.79
CA SER A 218 -0.89 8.49 -17.05
C SER A 218 0.45 8.09 -16.43
N VAL A 219 0.56 6.86 -15.92
CA VAL A 219 1.83 6.36 -15.34
C VAL A 219 2.90 6.22 -16.43
N ARG A 220 2.54 5.76 -17.63
CA ARG A 220 3.47 5.64 -18.77
C ARG A 220 3.93 7.00 -19.26
N VAL A 221 3.02 7.97 -19.37
CA VAL A 221 3.37 9.35 -19.74
C VAL A 221 4.38 9.91 -18.74
N LEU A 222 4.09 9.82 -17.43
CA LEU A 222 5.02 10.27 -16.38
C LEU A 222 6.40 9.62 -16.50
N LEU A 223 6.47 8.30 -16.71
CA LEU A 223 7.73 7.57 -16.82
C LEU A 223 8.54 8.00 -18.05
N LYS A 224 7.89 8.14 -19.22
CA LYS A 224 8.53 8.62 -20.45
C LYS A 224 9.02 10.06 -20.31
N ASP A 225 8.20 10.94 -19.75
CA ASP A 225 8.56 12.34 -19.51
C ASP A 225 9.67 12.49 -18.45
N SER A 226 9.84 11.47 -17.61
CA SER A 226 10.96 11.37 -16.67
C SER A 226 12.24 10.81 -17.30
N GLY A 227 12.23 10.36 -18.56
CA GLY A 227 13.40 9.79 -19.23
C GLY A 227 13.61 8.28 -19.02
N VAL A 228 12.60 7.56 -18.51
CA VAL A 228 12.65 6.10 -18.38
C VAL A 228 12.33 5.44 -19.71
N GLU A 229 13.15 4.46 -20.11
CA GLU A 229 12.86 3.61 -21.26
C GLU A 229 11.94 2.47 -20.83
N LEU A 230 10.70 2.47 -21.31
CA LEU A 230 9.74 1.40 -21.05
C LEU A 230 9.79 0.33 -22.15
N LYS A 231 10.03 -0.91 -21.73
CA LYS A 231 9.87 -2.12 -22.55
C LYS A 231 8.45 -2.63 -22.34
N GLU A 232 7.68 -2.69 -23.42
CA GLU A 232 6.27 -3.06 -23.41
C GLU A 232 6.04 -4.26 -24.33
N ASP A 233 5.08 -5.10 -23.94
CA ASP A 233 4.50 -6.17 -24.72
C ASP A 233 2.97 -6.03 -24.69
N PRO A 234 2.27 -6.04 -25.84
CA PRO A 234 0.82 -5.83 -25.89
C PRO A 234 0.00 -6.84 -25.06
N VAL A 235 0.52 -8.06 -24.86
CA VAL A 235 -0.15 -9.14 -24.15
C VAL A 235 0.18 -9.11 -22.66
N VAL A 236 1.43 -8.82 -22.27
CA VAL A 236 1.86 -8.88 -20.87
C VAL A 236 1.65 -7.55 -20.13
N THR A 237 1.89 -6.43 -20.81
CA THR A 237 1.80 -5.07 -20.24
C THR A 237 0.59 -4.29 -20.73
N GLY A 238 -0.24 -4.86 -21.60
CA GLY A 238 -1.45 -4.20 -22.08
C GLY A 238 -2.44 -3.83 -20.96
N LYS A 239 -3.33 -2.84 -21.21
CA LYS A 239 -4.32 -2.33 -20.24
C LYS A 239 -5.23 -3.43 -19.67
N GLY A 240 -5.60 -4.42 -20.49
CA GLY A 240 -6.39 -5.58 -20.06
C GLY A 240 -5.60 -6.62 -19.24
N SER A 241 -4.27 -6.53 -19.23
CA SER A 241 -3.34 -7.54 -18.71
C SER A 241 -2.66 -7.11 -17.41
N SER A 242 -3.21 -6.12 -16.71
CA SER A 242 -2.76 -5.71 -15.37
C SER A 242 -3.17 -6.74 -14.30
N LEU A 243 -2.58 -7.92 -14.41
CA LEU A 243 -2.78 -9.04 -13.49
C LEU A 243 -2.26 -8.70 -12.10
N CYS A 244 -2.99 -9.17 -11.09
CA CYS A 244 -2.63 -8.95 -9.68
C CYS A 244 -1.29 -9.62 -9.34
N CYS A 245 -0.50 -8.98 -8.47
CA CYS A 245 0.73 -9.57 -7.93
C CYS A 245 0.47 -10.68 -6.91
N GLY A 246 -0.76 -10.82 -6.40
CA GLY A 246 -1.15 -11.81 -5.39
C GLY A 246 -1.05 -11.35 -3.94
N ALA A 247 -0.39 -10.21 -3.65
CA ALA A 247 -0.05 -9.84 -2.28
C ALA A 247 -1.23 -9.81 -1.27
N PRO A 248 -2.41 -9.22 -1.59
CA PRO A 248 -3.53 -9.20 -0.65
C PRO A 248 -4.14 -10.58 -0.36
N MET A 249 -3.84 -11.60 -1.17
CA MET A 249 -4.31 -12.97 -0.95
C MET A 249 -3.53 -13.70 0.14
N GLY A 250 -2.32 -13.26 0.46
CA GLY A 250 -1.46 -13.97 1.39
C GLY A 250 -2.12 -14.29 2.75
N PRO A 251 -2.86 -13.37 3.40
CA PRO A 251 -3.55 -13.65 4.67
C PRO A 251 -4.55 -14.82 4.60
N LEU A 252 -5.04 -15.15 3.41
CA LEU A 252 -5.89 -16.30 3.16
C LEU A 252 -5.08 -17.51 2.65
N SER A 253 -4.08 -17.28 1.79
CA SER A 253 -3.24 -18.33 1.22
C SER A 253 -1.90 -17.78 0.68
N ASP A 254 -0.84 -17.91 1.49
CA ASP A 254 0.55 -17.58 1.09
C ASP A 254 1.00 -18.38 -0.14
N HIS A 255 0.66 -19.67 -0.21
CA HIS A 255 0.97 -20.52 -1.37
C HIS A 255 0.40 -19.92 -2.68
N LEU A 256 -0.87 -19.55 -2.69
CA LEU A 256 -1.49 -18.96 -3.88
C LEU A 256 -0.91 -17.56 -4.18
N SER A 257 -0.66 -16.75 -3.16
CA SER A 257 0.00 -15.44 -3.31
C SER A 257 1.36 -15.58 -4.00
N ASN A 258 2.18 -16.55 -3.58
CA ASN A 258 3.52 -16.79 -4.13
C ASN A 258 3.47 -17.37 -5.54
N GLU A 259 2.56 -18.31 -5.83
CA GLU A 259 2.39 -18.85 -7.18
C GLU A 259 1.96 -17.75 -8.18
N MET A 260 1.05 -16.86 -7.77
CA MET A 260 0.66 -15.70 -8.58
C MET A 260 1.84 -14.75 -8.83
N ALA A 261 2.61 -14.43 -7.78
CA ALA A 261 3.77 -13.57 -7.89
C ALA A 261 4.86 -14.15 -8.80
N LYS A 262 5.16 -15.45 -8.64
CA LYS A 262 6.14 -16.16 -9.46
C LYS A 262 5.72 -16.17 -10.92
N SER A 263 4.49 -16.59 -11.22
CA SER A 263 3.96 -16.60 -12.59
C SER A 263 4.01 -15.20 -13.20
N ARG A 264 3.61 -14.16 -12.46
CA ARG A 264 3.64 -12.78 -12.97
C ARG A 264 5.08 -12.28 -13.19
N ALA A 265 6.02 -12.61 -12.31
CA ALA A 265 7.42 -12.26 -12.47
C ALA A 265 8.05 -12.96 -13.69
N GLU A 266 7.71 -14.22 -13.94
CA GLU A 266 8.16 -14.97 -15.13
C GLU A 266 7.67 -14.32 -16.42
N ASP A 267 6.41 -13.84 -16.47
CA ASP A 267 5.91 -13.13 -17.64
C ASP A 267 6.63 -11.80 -17.90
N LEU A 268 6.89 -11.03 -16.84
CA LEU A 268 7.57 -9.73 -16.96
C LEU A 268 9.05 -9.90 -17.36
N LYS A 269 9.73 -10.92 -16.85
CA LYS A 269 11.14 -11.23 -17.18
C LYS A 269 11.35 -11.62 -18.65
N LYS A 270 10.31 -12.08 -19.35
CA LYS A 270 10.39 -12.29 -20.81
C LYS A 270 10.66 -10.99 -21.58
N ILE A 271 10.40 -9.83 -20.96
CA ILE A 271 10.50 -8.51 -21.58
C ILE A 271 11.72 -7.74 -21.07
N SER A 272 11.98 -7.77 -19.75
CA SER A 272 13.11 -7.09 -19.12
C SER A 272 13.46 -7.72 -17.77
N GLU A 273 14.76 -7.82 -17.49
CA GLU A 273 15.28 -8.23 -16.17
C GLU A 273 14.93 -7.24 -15.06
N ASN A 274 14.81 -5.94 -15.38
CA ASN A 274 14.44 -4.91 -14.43
C ASN A 274 12.93 -4.64 -14.51
N ILE A 275 12.23 -4.87 -13.41
CA ILE A 275 10.80 -4.61 -13.27
C ILE A 275 10.59 -3.32 -12.46
N LEU A 276 9.72 -2.44 -12.95
CA LEU A 276 9.31 -1.23 -12.25
C LEU A 276 7.89 -1.40 -11.70
N VAL A 277 7.65 -0.96 -10.47
CA VAL A 277 6.33 -0.98 -9.83
C VAL A 277 5.99 0.39 -9.25
N ALA A 278 4.70 0.67 -9.11
CA ALA A 278 4.17 1.85 -8.41
C ALA A 278 3.33 1.48 -7.18
N CYS A 279 3.50 0.25 -6.68
CA CYS A 279 2.74 -0.29 -5.57
C CYS A 279 3.69 -0.98 -4.57
N PRO A 280 3.66 -0.62 -3.29
CA PRO A 280 4.51 -1.23 -2.27
C PRO A 280 4.22 -2.73 -2.08
N LEU A 281 2.97 -3.17 -2.23
CA LEU A 281 2.63 -4.60 -2.15
C LEU A 281 3.12 -5.39 -3.37
N CYS A 282 3.05 -4.80 -4.58
CA CYS A 282 3.66 -5.40 -5.77
C CYS A 282 5.17 -5.51 -5.63
N TYR A 283 5.83 -4.47 -5.08
CA TYR A 283 7.25 -4.52 -4.76
C TYR A 283 7.56 -5.71 -3.85
N ALA A 284 6.91 -5.77 -2.68
CA ALA A 284 7.18 -6.80 -1.69
C ALA A 284 6.96 -8.22 -2.23
N ASN A 285 5.88 -8.44 -3.00
CA ASN A 285 5.54 -9.79 -3.47
C ASN A 285 6.39 -10.26 -4.66
N LEU A 286 6.74 -9.36 -5.58
CA LEU A 286 7.50 -9.71 -6.79
C LEU A 286 9.02 -9.76 -6.56
N SER A 287 9.53 -9.05 -5.54
CA SER A 287 10.98 -8.97 -5.26
C SER A 287 11.63 -10.31 -4.90
N GLU A 288 10.85 -11.31 -4.52
CA GLU A 288 11.34 -12.67 -4.27
C GLU A 288 11.70 -13.40 -5.58
N PHE A 289 11.14 -12.98 -6.72
CA PHE A 289 11.22 -13.71 -8.00
C PHE A 289 11.88 -12.91 -9.14
N ALA A 290 12.16 -11.63 -8.92
CA ALA A 290 12.71 -10.73 -9.93
C ALA A 290 13.42 -9.51 -9.32
N ASN A 291 14.20 -8.80 -10.14
CA ASN A 291 14.80 -7.53 -9.75
C ASN A 291 13.76 -6.40 -9.90
N VAL A 292 13.23 -5.91 -8.77
CA VAL A 292 12.15 -4.92 -8.73
C VAL A 292 12.63 -3.59 -8.15
N LYS A 293 12.23 -2.49 -8.79
CA LYS A 293 12.38 -1.12 -8.26
C LYS A 293 11.03 -0.44 -8.13
N ASP A 294 10.89 0.40 -7.12
CA ASP A 294 9.76 1.32 -7.02
C ASP A 294 9.99 2.55 -7.90
N ILE A 295 8.93 3.05 -8.52
CA ILE A 295 8.94 4.25 -9.35
C ILE A 295 9.61 5.44 -8.65
N ALA A 296 9.35 5.65 -7.37
CA ALA A 296 9.92 6.75 -6.59
C ALA A 296 11.42 6.58 -6.29
N GLU A 297 12.00 5.41 -6.51
CA GLU A 297 13.45 5.21 -6.47
C GLU A 297 14.11 5.56 -7.79
N VAL A 298 13.35 5.52 -8.89
CA VAL A 298 13.86 5.73 -10.24
C VAL A 298 13.71 7.17 -10.68
N ILE A 299 12.57 7.83 -10.38
CA ILE A 299 12.26 9.15 -10.97
C ILE A 299 12.46 10.35 -10.03
N ALA A 300 12.72 10.13 -8.74
CA ALA A 300 12.77 11.19 -7.73
C ALA A 300 13.94 12.18 -7.85
#